data_AF-A0A7J0ABU6-F1
#
_entry.id   AF-A0A7J0ABU6-F1
#
_cell.length_a   1.000
_cell.length_b   1.000
_cell.length_c   1.000
_cell.angle_alpha   90.00
_cell.angle_beta   90.00
_cell.angle_gamma   90.00
#
_symmetry.space_group_name_H-M   'P 1'
#
loop_
_entity.id
_entity.type
_entity.pdbx_description
1 polymer ?
#
loop_
_entity_poly.entity_id
_entity_poly.type
_entity_poly.pdbx_seq_one_letter_code
_entity_poly.pdbx_strand_id
1 'polypeptide(L)'
;MSKEAVYRFVSERKIGKRKDKCKVFYSRRQFDKAMGVDSELEPEYYTMPEAMARYNMTRDQISHYVRTHNIPRTYEGRYVRIDRKALDALFAPPKIG
;
A
#
# COMPACT_ATOMS: atom_id res chain seq x y z
N MET A 1 18.80 -18.03 -3.89
CA MET A 1 18.22 -18.88 -2.82
C MET A 1 18.37 -20.34 -3.21
N SER A 2 18.83 -21.21 -2.30
CA SER A 2 18.84 -22.66 -2.54
C SER A 2 17.44 -23.25 -2.36
N LYS A 3 17.18 -24.42 -2.96
CA LYS A 3 15.90 -25.16 -2.80
C LYS A 3 15.56 -25.41 -1.33
N GLU A 4 16.57 -25.75 -0.52
CA GLU A 4 16.43 -26.04 0.91
C GLU A 4 16.05 -24.80 1.71
N ALA A 5 16.66 -23.65 1.39
CA ALA A 5 16.32 -22.38 2.02
C ALA A 5 14.86 -22.00 1.75
N VAL A 6 14.36 -22.22 0.53
CA VAL A 6 12.95 -21.97 0.19
C VAL A 6 12.01 -22.88 0.97
N TYR A 7 12.31 -24.18 1.08
CA TYR A 7 11.49 -25.10 1.87
C TYR A 7 11.43 -24.74 3.34
N ARG A 8 12.58 -24.45 3.94
CA ARG A 8 12.69 -24.05 5.35
C ARG A 8 11.90 -22.77 5.60
N PHE A 9 12.10 -21.76 4.76
CA PHE A 9 11.39 -20.49 4.83
C PHE A 9 9.86 -20.64 4.72
N VAL A 10 9.38 -21.42 3.75
CA VAL A 10 7.94 -21.67 3.57
C VAL A 10 7.35 -22.40 4.76
N SER A 11 8.08 -23.38 5.32
CA SER A 11 7.65 -24.13 6.49
C SER A 11 7.56 -23.24 7.74
N GLU A 12 8.61 -22.45 8.01
CA GLU A 12 8.67 -21.52 9.14
C GLU A 12 7.57 -20.46 9.05
N ARG A 13 7.28 -19.94 7.85
CA ARG A 13 6.28 -18.88 7.60
C ARG A 13 4.86 -19.42 7.36
N LYS A 14 4.67 -20.74 7.44
CA LYS A 14 3.38 -21.44 7.24
C LYS A 14 2.64 -20.98 5.96
N ILE A 15 3.39 -20.79 4.87
CA ILE A 15 2.81 -20.34 3.59
C ILE A 15 1.98 -21.47 2.98
N GLY A 16 0.76 -21.15 2.57
CA GLY A 16 -0.15 -22.06 1.89
C GLY A 16 0.46 -22.60 0.61
N LYS A 17 0.45 -23.93 0.47
CA LYS A 17 0.95 -24.66 -0.70
C LYS A 17 -0.18 -25.44 -1.36
N ARG A 18 -0.18 -25.49 -2.69
CA ARG A 18 -0.98 -26.42 -3.48
C ARG A 18 -0.07 -27.36 -4.23
N LYS A 19 -0.48 -28.62 -4.34
CA LYS A 19 0.22 -29.63 -5.12
C LYS A 19 -0.60 -29.94 -6.36
N ASP A 20 -0.01 -29.74 -7.53
CA ASP A 20 -0.58 -30.18 -8.80
C ASP A 20 0.40 -31.19 -9.42
N LYS A 21 -0.05 -32.45 -9.51
CA LYS A 21 0.76 -33.60 -9.96
C LYS A 21 2.10 -33.68 -9.19
N CYS A 22 3.22 -33.40 -9.87
CA CYS A 22 4.58 -33.44 -9.31
C CYS A 22 5.13 -32.04 -8.95
N LYS A 23 4.36 -30.97 -9.15
CA LYS A 23 4.77 -29.59 -8.86
C LYS A 23 4.08 -29.08 -7.60
N VAL A 24 4.85 -28.38 -6.77
CA VAL A 24 4.35 -27.69 -5.59
C VAL A 24 4.36 -26.19 -5.88
N PHE A 25 3.20 -25.57 -5.72
CA PHE A 25 2.99 -24.13 -5.90
C PHE A 25 2.76 -23.48 -4.55
N TYR A 26 3.34 -22.30 -4.34
CA TYR A 26 3.13 -21.49 -3.14
C TYR A 26 2.28 -20.27 -3.48
N SER A 27 1.51 -19.79 -2.50
CA SER A 27 0.76 -18.54 -2.65
C SER A 27 1.73 -17.37 -2.80
N ARG A 28 1.79 -16.79 -4.01
CA ARG A 28 2.66 -15.64 -4.33
C ARG A 28 2.47 -14.49 -3.34
N ARG A 29 1.23 -14.12 -3.02
CA ARG A 29 0.92 -13.05 -2.06
C ARG A 29 1.47 -13.31 -0.66
N GLN A 30 1.40 -14.55 -0.17
CA GLN A 30 1.96 -14.90 1.15
C GLN A 30 3.48 -15.00 1.12
N PHE A 31 4.04 -15.46 0.00
CA PHE A 31 5.48 -15.55 -0.21
C PHE A 31 6.12 -14.16 -0.29
N ASP A 32 5.54 -13.25 -1.07
CA ASP A 32 6.03 -11.88 -1.24
C ASP A 32 5.92 -11.10 0.08
N LYS A 33 4.79 -11.22 0.80
CA LYS A 33 4.64 -10.68 2.17
C LYS A 33 5.68 -11.22 3.14
N ALA A 34 5.95 -12.53 3.10
CA ALA A 34 6.97 -13.13 3.94
C ALA A 34 8.38 -12.65 3.55
N MET A 35 8.68 -12.51 2.27
CA MET A 35 9.98 -12.05 1.82
C MET A 35 10.22 -10.56 2.13
N GLY A 36 9.19 -9.82 2.55
CA GLY A 36 9.25 -8.35 2.65
C GLY A 36 9.33 -7.69 1.27
N VAL A 37 8.94 -8.43 0.22
CA VAL A 37 8.90 -8.02 -1.19
C VAL A 37 7.48 -7.62 -1.60
N ASP A 38 6.52 -7.66 -0.66
CA ASP A 38 5.47 -6.64 -0.68
C ASP A 38 6.22 -5.31 -0.53
N SER A 39 6.76 -4.83 -1.64
CA SER A 39 6.92 -3.41 -1.84
C SER A 39 5.54 -2.89 -1.49
N GLU A 40 5.45 -2.33 -0.29
CA GLU A 40 4.96 -0.98 -0.12
C GLU A 40 5.57 -0.13 -1.25
N LEU A 41 5.18 -0.39 -2.50
CA LEU A 41 5.11 0.58 -3.56
C LEU A 41 4.24 1.61 -2.88
N GLU A 42 4.91 2.65 -2.39
CA GLU A 42 4.26 3.73 -1.67
C GLU A 42 3.00 4.04 -2.48
N PRO A 43 1.81 3.78 -1.93
CA PRO A 43 0.63 3.78 -2.75
C PRO A 43 0.54 5.15 -3.38
N GLU A 44 0.41 5.19 -4.72
CA GLU A 44 0.40 6.46 -5.45
C GLU A 44 -0.76 7.37 -4.97
N TYR A 45 -1.70 6.79 -4.24
CA TYR A 45 -2.85 7.44 -3.66
C TYR A 45 -2.97 7.17 -2.18
N TYR A 46 -3.36 8.19 -1.42
CA TYR A 46 -3.85 8.03 -0.07
C TYR A 46 -5.31 7.60 -0.05
N THR A 47 -5.61 6.61 0.78
CA THR A 47 -6.96 6.42 1.27
C THR A 47 -7.31 7.47 2.32
N MET A 48 -8.61 7.70 2.52
CA MET A 48 -9.07 8.64 3.54
C MET A 48 -8.46 8.38 4.95
N PRO A 49 -8.48 7.15 5.50
CA PRO A 49 -7.88 6.89 6.81
C PRO A 49 -6.35 7.11 6.84
N GLU A 50 -5.63 6.83 5.75
CA GLU A 50 -4.19 7.09 5.66
C GLU A 50 -3.88 8.59 5.68
N ALA A 51 -4.62 9.39 4.90
CA ALA A 51 -4.49 10.84 4.89
C ALA A 51 -4.78 11.44 6.29
N MET A 52 -5.83 10.94 6.95
CA MET A 52 -6.15 11.36 8.32
C MET A 52 -5.01 11.07 9.29
N ALA A 53 -4.42 9.87 9.24
CA ALA A 53 -3.31 9.48 10.10
C ALA A 53 -2.04 10.28 9.80
N ARG A 54 -1.78 10.62 8.54
CA ARG A 54 -0.56 11.33 8.11
C ARG A 54 -0.55 12.79 8.54
N TYR A 55 -1.65 13.51 8.35
CA TYR A 55 -1.76 14.95 8.66
C TYR A 55 -2.45 15.23 10.00
N ASN A 56 -2.87 14.19 10.73
CA ASN A 56 -3.62 14.28 11.98
C ASN A 56 -4.89 15.16 11.83
N MET A 57 -5.61 14.97 10.72
CA MET A 57 -6.82 15.73 10.36
C MET A 57 -8.06 14.83 10.32
N THR A 58 -9.24 15.44 10.41
CA THR A 58 -10.52 14.72 10.25
C THR A 58 -10.84 14.46 8.78
N ARG A 59 -11.70 13.47 8.54
CA ARG A 59 -12.20 13.14 7.19
C ARG A 59 -12.79 14.36 6.47
N ASP A 60 -13.53 15.20 7.18
CA ASP A 60 -14.19 16.37 6.60
C ASP A 60 -13.18 17.46 6.23
N GLN A 61 -12.14 17.65 7.05
CA GLN A 61 -11.03 18.55 6.72
C GLN A 61 -10.31 18.10 5.45
N ILE A 62 -9.91 16.83 5.37
CA ILE A 62 -9.27 16.27 4.17
C ILE A 62 -10.18 16.42 2.94
N SER A 63 -11.47 16.09 3.07
CA SER A 63 -12.46 16.25 1.99
C SER A 63 -12.61 17.70 1.54
N HIS A 64 -12.61 18.65 2.49
CA HIS A 64 -12.65 20.08 2.21
C HIS A 64 -11.41 20.51 1.43
N TYR A 65 -10.20 20.22 1.91
CA TYR A 65 -8.96 20.58 1.20
C TYR A 65 -8.88 19.98 -0.20
N VAL A 66 -9.23 18.71 -0.35
CA VAL A 66 -9.26 18.04 -1.66
C VAL A 66 -10.20 18.77 -2.64
N ARG A 67 -11.36 19.24 -2.17
CA ARG A 67 -12.31 20.02 -2.98
C ARG A 67 -11.79 21.43 -3.27
N THR A 68 -11.33 22.15 -2.25
CA THR A 68 -10.89 23.55 -2.34
C THR A 68 -9.67 23.69 -3.26
N HIS A 69 -8.76 22.72 -3.27
CA HIS A 69 -7.55 22.73 -4.08
C HIS A 69 -7.64 21.87 -5.36
N ASN A 70 -8.83 21.36 -5.69
CA ASN A 70 -9.07 20.51 -6.87
C ASN A 70 -8.06 19.35 -7.00
N ILE A 71 -7.75 18.70 -5.89
CA ILE A 71 -6.77 17.60 -5.88
C ILE A 71 -7.35 16.41 -6.66
N PRO A 72 -6.57 15.80 -7.58
CA PRO A 72 -7.01 14.62 -8.31
C PRO A 72 -7.40 13.51 -7.34
N ARG A 73 -8.61 12.98 -7.52
CA ARG A 73 -9.11 11.83 -6.76
C ARG A 73 -9.74 10.82 -7.72
N THR A 74 -9.45 9.55 -7.48
CA THR A 74 -10.04 8.43 -8.21
C THR A 74 -11.00 7.68 -7.28
N TYR A 75 -12.06 7.15 -7.87
CA TYR A 75 -13.06 6.37 -7.16
C TYR A 75 -12.91 4.92 -7.56
N GLU A 76 -12.53 4.08 -6.60
CA GLU A 76 -12.54 2.63 -6.75
C GLU A 76 -13.76 2.08 -6.01
N GLY A 77 -14.90 2.11 -6.69
CA GLY A 77 -16.20 1.78 -6.10
C GLY A 77 -16.56 2.74 -4.97
N ARG A 78 -16.60 2.23 -3.73
CA ARG A 78 -16.88 3.03 -2.53
C ARG A 78 -15.65 3.72 -1.93
N TYR A 79 -14.46 3.39 -2.42
CA TYR A 79 -13.20 3.88 -1.87
C TYR A 79 -12.74 5.11 -2.64
N VAL A 80 -12.41 6.18 -1.90
CA VAL A 80 -11.82 7.39 -2.46
C VAL A 80 -10.30 7.28 -2.31
N ARG A 81 -9.61 7.44 -3.42
CA ARG A 81 -8.15 7.48 -3.52
C ARG A 81 -7.73 8.89 -3.92
N ILE A 82 -6.96 9.55 -3.07
CA ILE A 82 -6.50 10.93 -3.24
C ILE A 82 -5.05 10.89 -3.72
N ASP A 83 -4.68 11.65 -4.74
CA ASP A 83 -3.30 11.70 -5.20
C ASP A 83 -2.35 12.13 -4.07
N ARG A 84 -1.38 11.26 -3.74
CA ARG A 84 -0.48 11.47 -2.61
C ARG A 84 0.43 12.67 -2.82
N LYS A 85 1.00 12.81 -4.03
CA LYS A 85 1.96 13.89 -4.34
C LYS A 85 1.30 15.25 -4.28
N ALA A 86 0.08 15.37 -4.81
CA ALA A 86 -0.68 16.61 -4.80
C ALA A 86 -1.10 17.00 -3.37
N LEU A 87 -1.49 16.02 -2.54
CA LEU A 87 -1.82 16.28 -1.13
C LEU A 87 -0.58 16.67 -0.31
N ASP A 88 0.54 15.96 -0.48
CA ASP A 88 1.81 16.27 0.18
C ASP A 88 2.34 17.65 -0.24
N ALA A 89 2.24 18.01 -1.53
CA ALA A 89 2.68 19.30 -2.04
C ALA A 89 1.89 20.47 -1.44
N LEU A 90 0.61 20.26 -1.12
CA LEU A 90 -0.25 21.27 -0.50
C LEU A 90 0.16 21.56 0.94
N PHE A 91 0.58 20.54 1.68
CA PHE A 91 1.01 20.68 3.07
C PHE A 91 2.53 20.81 3.24
N ALA A 92 3.29 20.81 2.14
CA ALA A 92 4.72 21.00 2.17
C ALA A 92 5.04 22.39 2.75
N PRO A 93 6.02 22.50 3.68
CA PRO A 93 6.40 23.79 4.22
C PRO A 93 6.89 24.71 3.09
N PRO A 94 6.58 26.02 3.15
CA PRO A 94 7.10 26.97 2.17
C PRO A 94 8.62 26.91 2.21
N LYS A 95 9.24 26.66 1.05
CA LYS A 95 10.69 26.76 0.90
C LYS A 95 11.05 28.24 0.99
N ILE A 96 11.35 28.71 2.20
CA ILE A 96 11.93 30.02 2.43
C ILE A 96 13.39 29.88 1.99
N GLY A 97 13.71 30.42 0.82
CA GLY A 97 15.07 30.56 0.30
C GLY A 97 15.66 31.91 0.64
#